data_AF-A0A455B7J6-F1
#
_entry.id   AF-A0A455B7J6-F1
#
_cell.length_a   1.000
_cell.length_b   1.000
_cell.length_c   1.000
_cell.angle_alpha   90.00
_cell.angle_beta   90.00
_cell.angle_gamma   90.00
#
_symmetry.space_group_name_H-M   'P 1'
#
loop_
_entity.id
_entity.type
_entity.pdbx_description
1 polymer ?
#
loop_
_entity_poly.entity_id
_entity_poly.type
_entity_poly.pdbx_seq_one_letter_code
_entity_poly.pdbx_strand_id
1 'polypeptide(L)'
;MKLQRLLDPISVMTYDFHGGWGTCTGHNIFLHVGNKDGGDMCYCNCEYAMKPWRDSGVPSEKLIMGFPTYGRTFRLSTSDTSVCAYSLEQVHLVLTQICIFLNKATNAWTEDQKVLYAYKNTEWFGYDNIESYGYKDELPPHPQENLKYQQVVHAQAPMKLLTLL
;
A
#
# COMPACT_ATOMS: atom_id res chain seq x y z
N MET A 1 3.45 14.29 21.88
CA MET A 1 3.24 15.31 20.82
C MET A 1 2.07 16.25 21.18
N LYS A 2 2.14 17.58 20.96
CA LYS A 2 1.03 18.52 21.34
C LYS A 2 -0.22 18.40 20.46
N LEU A 3 -0.03 18.01 19.20
CA LEU A 3 -1.08 17.96 18.17
C LEU A 3 -2.18 16.91 18.47
N GLN A 4 -1.85 15.80 19.15
CA GLN A 4 -2.80 14.72 19.44
C GLN A 4 -3.98 15.13 20.35
N ARG A 5 -3.83 16.23 21.10
CA ARG A 5 -4.89 16.75 21.98
C ARG A 5 -5.90 17.62 21.23
N LEU A 6 -5.56 18.05 20.02
CA LEU A 6 -6.38 18.95 19.19
C LEU A 6 -7.04 18.22 18.02
N LEU A 7 -6.64 16.98 17.74
CA LEU A 7 -7.17 16.17 16.66
C LEU A 7 -8.00 15.01 17.22
N ASP A 8 -9.12 14.74 16.56
CA ASP A 8 -10.02 13.63 16.88
C ASP A 8 -9.45 12.33 16.30
N PRO A 9 -9.61 12.00 15.00
CA PRO A 9 -8.75 11.04 14.33
C PRO A 9 -7.62 11.72 13.53
N ILE A 10 -6.52 10.99 13.38
CA ILE A 10 -5.37 11.34 12.55
C ILE A 10 -5.30 10.29 11.44
N SER A 11 -5.67 10.70 10.22
CA SER A 11 -5.49 9.87 9.02
C SER A 11 -4.04 9.98 8.56
N VAL A 12 -3.29 8.89 8.71
CA VAL A 12 -1.90 8.81 8.26
C VAL A 12 -1.89 8.33 6.81
N MET A 13 -1.26 9.10 5.93
CA MET A 13 -1.15 8.76 4.50
C MET A 13 -0.11 7.66 4.28
N THR A 14 -0.46 6.42 4.62
CA THR A 14 0.39 5.21 4.47
C THR A 14 0.33 4.64 3.06
N TYR A 15 0.47 5.50 2.06
CA TYR A 15 0.42 5.17 0.64
C TYR A 15 1.27 6.18 -0.15
N ASP A 16 1.37 6.01 -1.46
CA ASP A 16 2.28 6.77 -2.32
C ASP A 16 3.75 6.56 -1.97
N PHE A 17 4.12 5.32 -1.61
CA PHE A 17 5.52 4.97 -1.32
C PHE A 17 6.36 4.84 -2.59
N HIS A 18 5.81 4.21 -3.64
CA HIS A 18 6.41 4.19 -4.98
C HIS A 18 5.58 5.01 -5.97
N GLY A 19 6.25 5.63 -6.94
CA GLY A 19 5.56 6.32 -8.02
C GLY A 19 6.48 6.80 -9.13
N GLY A 20 5.98 7.72 -9.97
CA GLY A 20 6.70 8.22 -11.15
C GLY A 20 7.93 9.08 -10.84
N TRP A 21 8.18 9.36 -9.56
CA TRP A 21 9.43 9.95 -9.07
C TRP A 21 10.57 8.93 -8.96
N GLY A 22 10.27 7.63 -9.01
CA GLY A 22 11.25 6.55 -9.05
C GLY A 22 11.55 6.06 -10.46
N THR A 23 12.62 5.28 -10.61
CA THR A 23 13.03 4.69 -11.91
C THR A 23 12.47 3.28 -12.12
N CYS A 24 11.77 2.75 -11.13
CA CYS A 24 11.32 1.36 -11.12
C CYS A 24 9.91 1.20 -10.55
N THR A 25 9.31 0.05 -10.86
CA THR A 25 8.02 -0.36 -10.33
C THR A 25 8.09 -0.60 -8.82
N GLY A 26 6.96 -0.39 -8.16
CA GLY A 26 6.80 -0.76 -6.76
C GLY A 26 5.38 -0.49 -6.28
N HIS A 27 5.06 -1.08 -5.12
CA HIS A 27 3.70 -1.03 -4.60
C HIS A 27 3.34 0.34 -4.06
N ASN A 28 2.10 0.75 -4.27
CA ASN A 28 1.59 2.02 -3.74
C ASN A 28 1.55 2.02 -2.21
N ILE A 29 1.21 0.87 -1.64
CA ILE A 29 1.06 0.64 -0.20
C ILE A 29 1.56 -0.77 0.11
N PHE A 30 2.48 -0.91 1.06
CA PHE A 30 3.04 -2.19 1.45
C PHE A 30 3.50 -2.17 2.91
N LEU A 31 3.52 -3.34 3.53
CA LEU A 31 3.54 -3.45 4.98
C LEU A 31 4.93 -3.29 5.56
N HIS A 32 5.87 -4.06 4.99
CA HIS A 32 7.23 -4.20 5.46
C HIS A 32 8.20 -3.88 4.33
N VAL A 33 9.44 -3.59 4.70
CA VAL A 33 10.56 -3.45 3.76
C VAL A 33 10.67 -4.71 2.91
N GLY A 34 10.67 -4.55 1.59
CA GLY A 34 10.95 -5.61 0.64
C GLY A 34 12.45 -5.84 0.47
N ASN A 35 12.83 -7.02 0.00
CA ASN A 35 14.23 -7.40 -0.20
C ASN A 35 14.94 -6.57 -1.28
N LYS A 36 14.17 -5.93 -2.17
CA LYS A 36 14.68 -5.03 -3.21
C LYS A 36 14.65 -3.56 -2.80
N ASP A 37 14.13 -3.25 -1.61
CA ASP A 37 14.13 -1.89 -1.10
C ASP A 37 15.51 -1.58 -0.51
N GLY A 38 16.10 -0.48 -0.97
CA GLY A 38 17.40 0.00 -0.49
C GLY A 38 17.39 1.51 -0.31
N GLY A 39 18.36 2.02 0.46
CA GLY A 39 18.45 3.44 0.77
C GLY A 39 17.18 3.96 1.45
N ASP A 40 16.64 5.07 0.96
CA ASP A 40 15.46 5.70 1.55
C ASP A 40 14.19 4.83 1.46
N MET A 41 14.12 3.88 0.53
CA MET A 41 12.97 2.99 0.38
C MET A 41 12.76 2.07 1.58
N CYS A 42 13.81 1.81 2.37
CA CYS A 42 13.69 1.08 3.63
C CYS A 42 12.76 1.77 4.66
N TYR A 43 12.47 3.06 4.46
CA TYR A 43 11.62 3.87 5.33
C TYR A 43 10.22 4.11 4.73
N CYS A 44 9.98 3.72 3.49
CA CYS A 44 8.74 3.99 2.75
C CYS A 44 7.75 2.82 2.86
N ASN A 45 7.35 2.44 4.07
CA ASN A 45 6.36 1.39 4.31
C ASN A 45 5.40 1.76 5.44
N CYS A 46 4.28 1.04 5.54
CA CYS A 46 3.25 1.33 6.56
C CYS A 46 3.80 1.24 7.99
N GLU A 47 4.59 0.23 8.31
CA GLU A 47 5.12 0.04 9.66
C GLU A 47 5.99 1.22 10.09
N TYR A 48 6.91 1.65 9.22
CA TYR A 48 7.78 2.79 9.47
C TYR A 48 6.99 4.10 9.52
N ALA A 49 6.00 4.30 8.64
CA ALA A 49 5.17 5.51 8.63
C ALA A 49 4.32 5.66 9.89
N MET A 50 3.85 4.56 10.48
CA MET A 50 3.04 4.58 11.70
C MET A 50 3.89 4.70 12.98
N LYS A 51 5.13 4.22 12.95
CA LYS A 51 6.00 4.12 14.13
C LYS A 51 6.24 5.48 14.85
N PRO A 52 6.57 6.60 14.17
CA PRO A 52 6.78 7.89 14.84
C PRO A 52 5.56 8.41 15.59
N TRP A 53 4.34 8.18 15.07
CA TRP A 53 3.10 8.57 15.72
C TRP A 53 2.90 7.81 17.02
N ARG A 54 3.13 6.50 16.96
CA ARG A 54 3.07 5.60 18.11
C ARG A 54 4.11 5.98 19.17
N ASP A 55 5.36 6.11 18.77
CA ASP A 55 6.48 6.43 19.68
C ASP A 55 6.33 7.82 20.30
N SER A 56 5.55 8.71 19.68
CA SER A 56 5.21 10.04 20.19
C SER A 56 4.08 10.07 21.22
N GLY A 57 3.50 8.91 21.55
CA GLY A 57 2.44 8.73 22.53
C GLY A 57 1.04 9.07 22.02
N VAL A 58 0.81 8.96 20.70
CA VAL A 58 -0.54 9.08 20.14
C VAL A 58 -1.31 7.79 20.42
N PRO A 59 -2.49 7.87 21.07
CA PRO A 59 -3.32 6.69 21.30
C PRO A 59 -3.68 6.00 19.99
N SER A 60 -3.66 4.67 19.99
CA SER A 60 -3.85 3.85 18.79
C SER A 60 -5.24 4.06 18.16
N GLU A 61 -6.27 4.29 18.98
CA GLU A 61 -7.63 4.59 18.56
C GLU A 61 -7.78 5.92 17.80
N LYS A 62 -6.80 6.83 17.94
CA LYS A 62 -6.76 8.08 17.17
C LYS A 62 -6.04 7.93 15.84
N LEU A 63 -5.29 6.84 15.64
CA LEU A 63 -4.55 6.62 14.41
C LEU A 63 -5.40 5.82 13.41
N ILE A 64 -5.60 6.44 12.25
CA ILE A 64 -6.24 5.81 11.10
C ILE A 64 -5.15 5.50 10.08
N MET A 65 -4.99 4.22 9.75
CA MET A 65 -4.15 3.80 8.62
C MET A 65 -4.86 4.16 7.31
N GLY A 66 -4.16 4.87 6.44
CA GLY A 66 -4.67 5.27 5.14
C GLY A 66 -4.66 4.11 4.14
N PHE A 67 -5.78 3.92 3.44
CA PHE A 67 -5.89 2.97 2.33
C PHE A 67 -6.31 3.72 1.06
N PRO A 68 -5.48 3.73 0.01
CA PRO A 68 -5.78 4.44 -1.21
C PRO A 68 -6.86 3.69 -2.00
N THR A 69 -7.85 4.41 -2.52
CA THR A 69 -8.87 3.88 -3.46
C THR A 69 -8.43 3.98 -4.92
N TYR A 70 -7.15 4.19 -5.13
CA TYR A 70 -6.47 4.21 -6.42
C TYR A 70 -5.19 3.38 -6.29
N GLY A 71 -4.63 2.98 -7.43
CA GLY A 71 -3.30 2.39 -7.44
C GLY A 71 -2.43 3.03 -8.49
N ARG A 72 -1.14 2.74 -8.38
CA ARG A 72 -0.10 3.31 -9.23
C ARG A 72 0.30 2.24 -10.25
N THR A 73 0.15 2.59 -11.52
CA THR A 73 0.58 1.75 -12.63
C THR A 73 1.86 2.26 -13.24
N PHE A 74 2.63 1.36 -13.80
CA PHE A 74 3.90 1.66 -14.44
C PHE A 74 3.91 1.05 -15.83
N ARG A 75 4.53 1.77 -16.78
CA ARG A 75 4.91 1.17 -18.06
C ARG A 75 6.35 0.71 -17.99
N LEU A 76 6.55 -0.59 -18.08
CA LEU A 76 7.83 -1.27 -18.10
C LEU A 76 8.64 -0.88 -19.35
N SER A 77 9.94 -0.70 -19.14
CA SER A 77 10.91 -0.46 -20.22
C SER A 77 11.48 -1.76 -20.81
N THR A 78 11.33 -2.87 -20.09
CA THR A 78 11.86 -4.20 -20.46
C THR A 78 10.77 -5.27 -20.27
N SER A 79 11.13 -6.53 -20.52
CA SER A 79 10.28 -7.69 -20.23
C SER A 79 10.33 -8.14 -18.77
N ASP A 80 11.12 -7.48 -17.90
CA ASP A 80 11.12 -7.77 -16.47
C ASP A 80 9.85 -7.20 -15.84
N THR A 81 9.08 -8.07 -15.19
CA THR A 81 7.79 -7.72 -14.56
C THR A 81 7.88 -7.74 -13.04
N SER A 82 9.05 -8.02 -12.47
CA SER A 82 9.24 -8.09 -11.02
C SER A 82 9.07 -6.72 -10.35
N VAL A 83 8.90 -6.73 -9.02
CA VAL A 83 9.04 -5.51 -8.22
C VAL A 83 10.43 -4.91 -8.46
N CYS A 84 10.51 -3.58 -8.52
CA CYS A 84 11.73 -2.83 -8.87
C CYS A 84 12.20 -3.06 -10.32
N ALA A 85 11.32 -3.50 -11.23
CA ALA A 85 11.61 -3.52 -12.66
C ALA A 85 11.65 -2.09 -13.23
N TYR A 86 12.54 -1.82 -14.18
CA TYR A 86 12.70 -0.48 -14.75
C TYR A 86 11.44 0.01 -15.48
N SER A 87 10.96 1.19 -15.12
CA SER A 87 9.76 1.81 -15.70
C SER A 87 10.09 3.09 -16.47
N LEU A 88 9.39 3.32 -17.58
CA LEU A 88 9.50 4.53 -18.40
C LEU A 88 8.62 5.67 -17.88
N GLU A 89 7.43 5.33 -17.40
CA GLU A 89 6.46 6.30 -16.93
C GLU A 89 5.49 5.68 -15.92
N GLN A 90 4.95 6.54 -15.06
CA GLN A 90 3.82 6.22 -14.21
C GLN A 90 2.52 6.65 -14.87
N VAL A 91 1.53 5.78 -14.78
CA VAL A 91 0.14 6.07 -15.11
C VAL A 91 -0.71 5.87 -13.85
N HIS A 92 -1.82 6.59 -13.73
CA HIS A 92 -2.80 6.36 -12.67
C HIS A 92 -4.03 5.72 -13.27
N LEU A 93 -4.51 4.63 -12.66
CA LEU A 93 -5.78 4.03 -13.00
C LEU A 93 -6.80 4.30 -11.90
N VAL A 94 -8.02 4.61 -12.31
CA VAL A 94 -9.18 4.64 -11.41
C VAL A 94 -9.76 3.22 -11.24
N LEU A 95 -10.55 3.00 -10.19
CA LEU A 95 -11.10 1.68 -9.81
C LEU A 95 -11.72 0.89 -10.98
N THR A 96 -12.48 1.56 -11.85
CA THR A 96 -13.13 0.90 -12.99
C THR A 96 -12.13 0.34 -14.00
N GLN A 97 -11.03 1.07 -14.24
CA GLN A 97 -9.97 0.63 -15.14
C GLN A 97 -9.15 -0.51 -14.51
N ILE A 98 -8.96 -0.48 -13.19
CA ILE A 98 -8.27 -1.53 -12.44
C ILE A 98 -8.97 -2.88 -12.61
N CYS A 99 -10.29 -2.94 -12.44
CA CYS A 99 -11.04 -4.19 -12.62
C CYS A 99 -10.89 -4.76 -14.04
N ILE A 100 -10.91 -3.92 -15.07
CA ILE A 100 -10.75 -4.34 -16.47
C ILE A 100 -9.32 -4.87 -16.71
N PHE A 101 -8.32 -4.23 -16.10
CA PHE A 101 -6.92 -4.64 -16.20
C PHE A 101 -6.69 -6.00 -15.55
N LEU A 102 -7.12 -6.17 -14.29
CA LEU A 102 -6.92 -7.39 -13.50
C LEU A 102 -7.54 -8.63 -14.17
N ASN A 103 -8.69 -8.49 -14.83
CA ASN A 103 -9.35 -9.56 -15.59
C ASN A 103 -8.52 -10.13 -16.75
N LYS A 104 -7.49 -9.42 -17.19
CA LYS A 104 -6.66 -9.79 -18.36
C LYS A 104 -5.18 -9.90 -18.03
N ALA A 105 -4.81 -9.66 -16.78
CA ALA A 105 -3.44 -9.61 -16.31
C ALA A 105 -3.03 -10.92 -15.64
N THR A 106 -1.72 -11.12 -15.51
CA THR A 106 -1.15 -12.16 -14.67
C THR A 106 -0.88 -11.58 -13.29
N ASN A 107 -1.36 -12.26 -12.24
CA ASN A 107 -1.16 -11.84 -10.85
C ASN A 107 0.07 -12.52 -10.25
N ALA A 108 0.79 -11.80 -9.40
CA ALA A 108 1.95 -12.28 -8.68
C ALA A 108 1.93 -11.76 -7.24
N TRP A 109 2.30 -12.63 -6.30
CA TRP A 109 2.39 -12.32 -4.87
C TRP A 109 3.81 -11.90 -4.49
N THR A 110 3.92 -10.89 -3.65
CA THR A 110 5.20 -10.40 -3.11
C THR A 110 5.28 -10.79 -1.63
N GLU A 111 6.08 -11.82 -1.32
CA GLU A 111 6.04 -12.49 -0.02
C GLU A 111 6.60 -11.64 1.13
N ASP A 112 7.63 -10.84 0.87
CA ASP A 112 8.26 -9.95 1.85
C ASP A 112 7.40 -8.71 2.15
N GLN A 113 6.71 -8.19 1.14
CA GLN A 113 5.88 -6.98 1.26
C GLN A 113 4.40 -7.28 1.56
N LYS A 114 3.99 -8.56 1.48
CA LYS A 114 2.63 -9.08 1.73
C LYS A 114 1.55 -8.42 0.88
N VAL A 115 1.85 -8.18 -0.40
CA VAL A 115 0.97 -7.49 -1.37
C VAL A 115 1.10 -8.07 -2.77
N LEU A 116 0.13 -7.75 -3.64
CA LEU A 116 0.06 -8.28 -5.01
C LEU A 116 0.49 -7.25 -6.03
N TYR A 117 1.02 -7.74 -7.14
CA TYR A 117 1.02 -6.98 -8.38
C TYR A 117 0.43 -7.79 -9.51
N ALA A 118 -0.08 -7.08 -10.50
CA ALA A 118 -0.57 -7.63 -11.75
C ALA A 118 0.20 -7.01 -12.90
N TYR A 119 0.46 -7.79 -13.94
CA TYR A 119 1.14 -7.30 -15.13
C TYR A 119 0.53 -7.86 -16.41
N LYS A 120 0.62 -7.08 -17.48
CA LYS A 120 0.23 -7.48 -18.82
C LYS A 120 1.05 -6.72 -19.85
N ASN A 121 1.74 -7.43 -20.74
CA ASN A 121 2.67 -6.80 -21.68
C ASN A 121 3.68 -5.93 -20.92
N THR A 122 3.69 -4.62 -21.16
CA THR A 122 4.52 -3.63 -20.47
C THR A 122 3.78 -2.89 -19.37
N GLU A 123 2.54 -3.25 -19.04
CA GLU A 123 1.78 -2.62 -17.96
C GLU A 123 1.99 -3.39 -16.65
N TRP A 124 2.20 -2.65 -15.56
CA TRP A 124 2.40 -3.19 -14.21
C TRP A 124 1.53 -2.42 -13.22
N PHE A 125 0.93 -3.12 -12.26
CA PHE A 125 0.02 -2.55 -11.27
C PHE A 125 0.18 -3.22 -9.90
N GLY A 126 0.55 -2.46 -8.87
CA GLY A 126 0.59 -2.93 -7.48
C GLY A 126 -0.74 -2.67 -6.78
N TYR A 127 -1.27 -3.68 -6.07
CA TYR A 127 -2.60 -3.63 -5.46
C TYR A 127 -2.75 -4.53 -4.23
N ASP A 128 -3.89 -4.36 -3.57
CA ASP A 128 -4.29 -5.13 -2.40
C ASP A 128 -5.53 -5.98 -2.66
N ASN A 129 -5.57 -7.18 -2.08
CA ASN A 129 -6.74 -8.04 -1.99
C ASN A 129 -7.12 -8.29 -0.52
N ILE A 130 -8.14 -9.12 -0.26
CA ILE A 130 -8.55 -9.45 1.12
C ILE A 130 -7.40 -9.97 1.97
N GLU A 131 -6.52 -10.80 1.40
CA GLU A 131 -5.42 -11.42 2.12
C GLU A 131 -4.37 -10.38 2.55
N SER A 132 -3.93 -9.51 1.62
CA SER A 132 -2.97 -8.45 1.96
C SER A 132 -3.55 -7.40 2.92
N TYR A 133 -4.87 -7.15 2.85
CA TYR A 133 -5.57 -6.36 3.85
C TYR A 133 -5.60 -7.02 5.23
N GLY A 134 -5.74 -8.35 5.28
CA GLY A 134 -5.69 -9.12 6.53
C GLY A 134 -4.39 -8.88 7.28
N TYR A 135 -3.24 -8.96 6.59
CA TYR A 135 -1.93 -8.67 7.19
C TYR A 135 -1.81 -7.22 7.70
N LYS A 136 -2.44 -6.25 7.01
CA LYS A 136 -2.43 -4.83 7.43
C LYS A 136 -3.31 -4.59 8.66
N ASP A 137 -4.39 -5.33 8.82
CA ASP A 137 -5.24 -5.30 10.02
C ASP A 137 -4.54 -5.91 11.25
N GLU A 138 -3.59 -6.81 11.02
CA GLU A 138 -2.81 -7.50 12.06
C GLU A 138 -1.53 -6.76 12.46
N LEU A 139 -1.23 -5.59 11.86
CA LEU A 139 -0.11 -4.76 12.28
C LEU A 139 -0.17 -4.53 13.80
N PRO A 140 0.87 -4.95 14.55
CA PRO A 140 0.81 -4.90 15.99
C PRO A 140 0.66 -3.45 16.46
N PRO A 141 -0.41 -3.12 17.19
CA PRO A 141 -0.46 -1.88 17.94
C PRO A 141 0.69 -1.82 18.95
N HIS A 142 0.89 -0.65 19.56
CA HIS A 142 1.88 -0.47 20.62
C HIS A 142 1.76 -1.61 21.66
N PRO A 143 2.88 -2.13 22.22
CA PRO A 143 2.90 -3.29 23.12
C PRO A 143 2.06 -3.18 24.41
N GLN A 144 1.30 -2.10 24.59
CA GLN A 144 0.42 -1.87 25.74
C GLN A 144 -1.08 -1.86 25.38
N GLU A 145 -1.48 -2.00 24.11
CA GLU A 145 -2.90 -1.90 23.71
C GLU A 145 -3.25 -2.92 22.61
N ASN A 146 -4.26 -3.77 22.83
CA ASN A 146 -4.83 -4.67 21.82
C ASN A 146 -5.79 -3.94 20.86
N LEU A 147 -5.46 -2.71 20.44
CA LEU A 147 -6.34 -1.89 19.62
C LEU A 147 -5.91 -1.91 18.15
N LYS A 148 -6.78 -2.41 17.27
CA LYS A 148 -6.61 -2.30 15.83
C LYS A 148 -6.71 -0.83 15.41
N TYR A 149 -5.90 -0.40 14.44
CA TYR A 149 -6.04 0.93 13.84
C TYR A 149 -7.48 1.11 13.35
N GLN A 150 -8.06 2.30 13.53
CA GLN A 150 -9.36 2.59 12.93
C GLN A 150 -9.18 2.59 11.42
N GLN A 151 -9.62 1.53 10.75
CA GLN A 151 -9.65 1.49 9.29
C GLN A 151 -10.85 2.30 8.83
N VAL A 152 -10.65 3.21 7.87
CA VAL A 152 -11.80 3.87 7.24
C VAL A 152 -12.62 2.79 6.53
N VAL A 153 -13.81 2.50 7.06
CA VAL A 153 -14.82 1.55 6.54
C VAL A 153 -15.17 1.81 5.06
N HIS A 154 -14.72 2.93 4.48
CA HIS A 154 -14.80 3.20 3.04
C HIS A 154 -13.92 2.34 2.14
N ALA A 155 -12.93 1.60 2.67
CA ALA A 155 -12.16 0.63 1.88
C ALA A 155 -12.95 -0.66 1.56
N GLN A 156 -14.03 -0.96 2.30
CA GLN A 156 -14.87 -2.13 2.04
C GLN A 156 -15.68 -2.02 0.73
N ALA A 157 -16.00 -0.80 0.27
CA ALA A 157 -16.72 -0.60 -0.97
C ALA A 157 -15.90 -0.97 -2.23
N PRO A 158 -14.65 -0.50 -2.41
CA PRO A 158 -13.79 -0.94 -3.51
C PRO A 158 -13.30 -2.39 -3.32
N MET A 159 -13.08 -2.86 -2.09
CA MET A 159 -12.71 -4.26 -1.83
C MET A 159 -13.80 -5.27 -2.18
N LYS A 160 -15.08 -4.94 -1.93
CA LYS A 160 -16.21 -5.76 -2.39
C LYS A 160 -16.25 -5.89 -3.92
N LEU A 161 -15.79 -4.87 -4.64
CA LEU A 161 -15.64 -4.92 -6.10
C LEU A 161 -14.50 -5.84 -6.55
N LEU A 162 -13.41 -5.90 -5.78
CA LEU A 162 -12.27 -6.80 -6.02
C LEU A 162 -12.59 -8.27 -5.67
N THR A 163 -13.49 -8.54 -4.72
CA THR A 163 -13.97 -9.92 -4.42
C THR A 163 -14.99 -10.48 -5.41
N LEU A 164 -15.46 -9.68 -6.37
CA LEU A 164 -16.32 -10.15 -7.46
C LEU A 164 -15.51 -10.60 -8.70
N LEU A 165 -14.18 -10.69 -8.55
CA LEU A 165 -13.23 -11.33 -9.47
C LEU A 165 -12.84 -12.70 -8.89
#